data_AF-A0A3R6SCB0-F1
#
_entry.id   AF-A0A3R6SCB0-F1
#
_cell.length_a   1.000
_cell.length_b   1.000
_cell.length_c   1.000
_cell.angle_alpha   90.00
_cell.angle_beta   90.00
_cell.angle_gamma   90.00
#
_symmetry.space_group_name_H-M   'P 1'
#
loop_
_entity.id
_entity.type
_entity.pdbx_description
1 polymer ?
#
loop_
_entity_poly.entity_id
_entity_poly.type
_entity_poly.pdbx_seq_one_letter_code
_entity_poly.pdbx_strand_id
1 'polypeptide(L)'
;MGSRICAQMLEENQLSREEAVILFAICNNISPMFIASYIVHDTLRQDGLLLPTLGILYLPPLILCRILYTFQRNNLTQKETAPRLKLNFSIIDAGIMNGFEILCKLGGYIMLFSILLEQITFYVPQKLLQLPLCIPLEVTNGIRQISEEAFSPQLDYALILSLTAFGGLCGFAQTYSMVACQKLSMKYYLLVRISLAFCAFLLGYMIYPAG
;
A
#
# COMPACT_ATOMS: atom_id res chain seq x y z
N MET A 1 -0.06 4.65 -6.66
CA MET A 1 -0.70 4.53 -7.99
C MET A 1 -2.21 4.44 -7.90
N GLY A 2 -2.78 3.46 -7.18
CA GLY A 2 -4.24 3.29 -7.10
C GLY A 2 -4.99 4.54 -6.60
N SER A 3 -4.43 5.24 -5.61
CA SER A 3 -5.01 6.49 -5.08
C SER A 3 -5.10 7.62 -6.11
N ARG A 4 -4.09 7.79 -6.96
CA ARG A 4 -4.07 8.81 -8.03
C ARG A 4 -5.10 8.51 -9.12
N ILE A 5 -5.23 7.24 -9.51
CA ILE A 5 -6.23 6.80 -10.49
C ILE A 5 -7.64 7.04 -9.92
N CYS A 6 -7.89 6.67 -8.67
CA CYS A 6 -9.18 6.93 -8.03
C CYS A 6 -9.50 8.43 -7.95
N ALA A 7 -8.50 9.25 -7.63
CA ALA A 7 -8.64 10.71 -7.60
C ALA A 7 -9.00 11.29 -8.98
N GLN A 8 -8.34 10.82 -10.05
CA GLN A 8 -8.62 11.24 -11.42
C GLN A 8 -10.01 10.79 -11.89
N MET A 9 -10.38 9.53 -11.65
CA MET A 9 -11.71 9.02 -12.02
C MET A 9 -12.84 9.74 -11.26
N LEU A 10 -12.59 10.18 -10.03
CA LEU A 10 -13.52 11.02 -9.28
C LEU A 10 -13.64 12.43 -9.90
N GLU A 11 -12.53 13.02 -10.33
CA GLU A 11 -12.51 14.34 -10.98
C GLU A 11 -13.19 14.32 -12.36
N GLU A 12 -13.07 13.21 -13.09
CA GLU A 12 -13.74 12.96 -14.37
C GLU A 12 -15.21 12.50 -14.21
N ASN A 13 -15.78 12.53 -12.99
CA ASN A 13 -17.12 12.04 -12.66
C ASN A 13 -17.40 10.58 -13.08
N GLN A 14 -16.36 9.75 -13.22
CA GLN A 14 -16.47 8.32 -13.53
C GLN A 14 -16.70 7.46 -12.28
N LEU A 15 -16.39 8.00 -11.10
CA LEU A 15 -16.66 7.38 -9.80
C LEU A 15 -17.51 8.31 -8.94
N SER A 16 -18.49 7.74 -8.23
CA SER A 16 -19.10 8.48 -7.13
C SER A 16 -18.09 8.70 -6.01
N ARG A 17 -18.31 9.74 -5.19
CA ARG A 17 -17.44 10.01 -4.02
C ARG A 17 -17.40 8.83 -3.05
N GLU A 18 -18.51 8.11 -2.89
CA GLU A 18 -18.61 6.95 -2.01
C GLU A 18 -17.75 5.78 -2.51
N GLU A 19 -17.83 5.48 -3.81
CA GLU A 19 -16.99 4.46 -4.44
C GLU A 19 -15.50 4.85 -4.40
N ALA A 20 -15.20 6.11 -4.69
CA ALA A 20 -13.83 6.62 -4.64
C ALA A 20 -13.21 6.46 -3.24
N VAL A 21 -13.99 6.68 -2.17
CA VAL A 21 -13.56 6.49 -0.77
C VAL A 21 -13.24 5.02 -0.46
N ILE A 22 -13.97 4.07 -1.03
CA ILE A 22 -13.65 2.63 -0.87
C ILE A 22 -12.41 2.27 -1.69
N LEU A 23 -12.44 2.57 -3.00
CA LEU A 23 -11.43 2.11 -3.94
C LEU A 23 -10.06 2.68 -3.61
N PHE A 24 -9.95 3.95 -3.20
CA PHE A 24 -8.63 4.52 -2.89
C PHE A 24 -7.99 3.86 -1.66
N ALA A 25 -8.79 3.38 -0.71
CA ALA A 25 -8.30 2.69 0.49
C ALA A 25 -7.83 1.26 0.19
N ILE A 26 -8.42 0.62 -0.82
CA ILE A 26 -8.19 -0.80 -1.14
C ILE A 26 -7.15 -0.98 -2.25
N CYS A 27 -7.14 -0.09 -3.26
CA CYS A 27 -6.29 -0.23 -4.44
C CYS A 27 -4.85 0.28 -4.24
N ASN A 28 -4.49 0.71 -3.04
CA ASN A 28 -3.14 1.19 -2.73
C ASN A 28 -2.24 0.10 -2.14
N ASN A 29 -2.22 -1.06 -2.78
CA ASN A 29 -1.38 -2.18 -2.38
C ASN A 29 0.00 -2.11 -3.06
N ILE A 30 1.00 -2.65 -2.38
CA ILE A 30 2.34 -2.85 -2.94
C ILE A 30 2.24 -3.80 -4.13
N SER A 31 3.14 -3.68 -5.12
CA SER A 31 3.04 -4.42 -6.38
C SER A 31 3.33 -5.92 -6.21
N PRO A 32 2.72 -6.80 -7.02
CA PRO A 32 3.02 -8.23 -6.97
C PRO A 32 4.48 -8.55 -7.28
N MET A 33 5.12 -7.74 -8.14
CA MET A 33 6.54 -7.88 -8.46
C MET A 33 7.44 -7.59 -7.27
N PHE A 34 7.14 -6.55 -6.49
CA PHE A 34 7.87 -6.29 -5.25
C PHE A 34 7.72 -7.44 -4.27
N ILE A 35 6.51 -8.00 -4.15
CA ILE A 35 6.25 -9.14 -3.28
C ILE A 35 7.04 -10.38 -3.74
N ALA A 36 6.98 -10.71 -5.03
CA ALA A 36 7.64 -11.89 -5.58
C ALA A 36 9.16 -11.80 -5.47
N SER A 37 9.74 -10.68 -5.89
CA SER A 37 11.20 -10.50 -5.91
C SER A 37 11.74 -10.14 -4.54
N TYR A 38 11.33 -9.01 -3.98
CA TYR A 38 11.98 -8.50 -2.78
C TYR A 38 11.58 -9.27 -1.52
N ILE A 39 10.28 -9.52 -1.32
CA ILE A 39 9.81 -10.18 -0.09
C ILE A 39 10.13 -11.68 -0.13
N VAL A 40 9.64 -12.38 -1.16
CA VAL A 40 9.70 -13.85 -1.17
C VAL A 40 11.08 -14.36 -1.56
N HIS A 41 11.66 -13.84 -2.65
CA HIS A 41 12.93 -14.35 -3.17
C HIS A 41 14.13 -13.81 -2.40
N ASP A 42 14.26 -12.48 -2.26
CA ASP A 42 15.45 -11.87 -1.65
C ASP A 42 15.44 -11.96 -0.11
N THR A 43 14.31 -11.64 0.53
CA THR A 43 14.22 -11.53 2.00
C THR A 43 13.94 -12.88 2.64
N LEU A 44 12.81 -13.53 2.31
CA LEU A 44 12.39 -14.78 2.94
C LEU A 44 13.16 -16.00 2.40
N ARG A 45 13.66 -15.93 1.16
CA ARG A 45 14.37 -17.02 0.45
C ARG A 45 13.60 -18.34 0.42
N GLN A 46 12.27 -18.24 0.34
CA GLN A 46 11.35 -19.38 0.34
C GLN A 46 10.30 -19.21 -0.76
N ASP A 47 10.68 -19.55 -2.01
CA ASP A 47 9.83 -19.35 -3.19
C ASP A 47 8.45 -20.05 -3.09
N GLY A 48 8.35 -21.13 -2.31
CA GLY A 48 7.08 -21.82 -2.03
C GLY A 48 6.03 -20.97 -1.30
N LEU A 49 6.43 -19.87 -0.65
CA LEU A 49 5.54 -18.95 0.05
C LEU A 49 4.91 -17.88 -0.85
N LEU A 50 5.25 -17.85 -2.15
CA LEU A 50 4.74 -16.84 -3.08
C LEU A 50 3.21 -16.80 -3.14
N LEU A 51 2.58 -17.94 -3.41
CA LEU A 51 1.12 -18.04 -3.50
C LEU A 51 0.44 -17.66 -2.16
N PRO A 52 0.85 -18.24 -1.00
CA PRO A 52 0.35 -17.82 0.29
C PRO A 52 0.47 -16.31 0.54
N THR A 53 1.64 -15.73 0.24
CA THR A 53 1.92 -14.30 0.45
C THR A 53 0.98 -13.43 -0.39
N LEU A 54 0.85 -13.73 -1.68
CA LEU A 54 -0.07 -12.99 -2.56
C LEU A 54 -1.52 -13.15 -2.10
N GLY A 55 -1.93 -14.35 -1.71
CA GLY A 55 -3.27 -14.62 -1.18
C GLY A 55 -3.58 -13.77 0.04
N ILE A 56 -2.67 -13.73 1.02
CA ILE A 56 -2.83 -12.97 2.26
C ILE A 56 -2.90 -11.46 1.99
N LEU A 57 -2.09 -10.94 1.06
CA LEU A 57 -2.03 -9.50 0.80
C LEU A 57 -3.16 -8.99 -0.12
N TYR A 58 -3.70 -9.82 -1.02
CA TYR A 58 -4.71 -9.37 -2.00
C TYR A 58 -6.14 -9.88 -1.75
N LEU A 59 -6.34 -11.07 -1.17
CA LEU A 59 -7.70 -11.58 -0.95
C LEU A 59 -8.50 -10.75 0.08
N PRO A 60 -7.95 -10.39 1.26
CA PRO A 60 -8.72 -9.62 2.24
C PRO A 60 -9.18 -8.24 1.72
N PRO A 61 -8.33 -7.43 1.06
CA PRO A 61 -8.79 -6.18 0.44
C PRO A 61 -9.89 -6.38 -0.61
N LEU A 62 -9.80 -7.43 -1.43
CA LEU A 62 -10.82 -7.73 -2.45
C LEU A 62 -12.16 -8.15 -1.83
N ILE A 63 -12.13 -8.98 -0.78
CA ILE A 63 -13.32 -9.38 -0.04
C ILE A 63 -13.96 -8.15 0.63
N LEU A 64 -13.16 -7.31 1.30
CA LEU A 64 -13.63 -6.08 1.91
C LEU A 64 -14.27 -5.14 0.88
N CYS A 65 -13.65 -4.99 -0.30
CA CYS A 65 -14.21 -4.21 -1.40
C CYS A 65 -15.58 -4.72 -1.81
N ARG A 66 -15.71 -6.03 -2.02
CA ARG A 66 -16.98 -6.67 -2.43
C ARG A 66 -18.07 -6.48 -1.38
N ILE A 67 -17.74 -6.61 -0.11
CA ILE A 67 -18.68 -6.40 1.01
C ILE A 67 -19.18 -4.95 1.01
N LEU A 68 -18.26 -3.98 1.03
CA LEU A 68 -18.61 -2.56 1.08
C LEU A 68 -19.41 -2.12 -0.15
N TYR A 69 -19.04 -2.61 -1.34
CA TYR A 69 -19.76 -2.32 -2.58
C TYR A 69 -21.17 -2.92 -2.58
N THR A 70 -21.35 -4.12 -2.01
CA THR A 70 -22.67 -4.75 -1.90
C THR A 70 -23.59 -3.95 -0.98
N PHE A 71 -23.07 -3.38 0.11
CA PHE A 71 -23.84 -2.50 1.00
C PHE A 71 -24.23 -1.17 0.36
N GLN A 72 -23.39 -0.63 -0.53
CA GLN A 72 -23.64 0.64 -1.22
C GLN A 72 -24.52 0.52 -2.47
N ARG A 73 -24.71 -0.70 -3.00
CA ARG A 73 -25.51 -0.98 -4.19
C ARG A 73 -26.97 -0.49 -4.13
N ASN A 74 -27.49 -0.19 -2.94
CA ASN A 74 -28.85 0.35 -2.79
C ASN A 74 -29.02 1.83 -3.23
N ASN A 75 -27.94 2.56 -3.55
CA ASN A 75 -27.99 4.00 -3.91
C ASN A 75 -27.46 4.35 -5.31
N LEU A 76 -27.05 3.38 -6.13
CA LEU A 76 -26.26 3.64 -7.34
C LEU A 76 -27.11 3.56 -8.63
N THR A 77 -27.60 4.71 -9.09
CA THR A 77 -28.08 4.91 -10.48
C THR A 77 -27.26 6.01 -11.15
N GLN A 78 -26.23 5.62 -11.88
CA GLN A 78 -25.89 6.07 -13.25
C GLN A 78 -24.47 5.61 -13.58
N LYS A 79 -24.35 4.78 -14.61
CA LYS A 79 -23.07 4.44 -15.24
C LYS A 79 -22.93 5.37 -16.45
N GLU A 80 -22.09 6.39 -16.37
CA GLU A 80 -21.70 7.11 -17.58
C GLU A 80 -20.69 6.28 -18.36
N THR A 81 -20.94 6.15 -19.66
CA THR A 81 -20.05 5.45 -20.60
C THR A 81 -18.72 6.17 -20.72
N ALA A 82 -17.62 5.42 -20.58
CA ALA A 82 -16.28 5.94 -20.82
C ALA A 82 -16.19 6.61 -22.21
N PRO A 83 -15.69 7.84 -22.31
CA PRO A 83 -15.54 8.52 -23.59
C PRO A 83 -14.59 7.74 -24.51
N ARG A 84 -14.89 7.70 -25.80
CA ARG A 84 -14.02 7.05 -26.79
C ARG A 84 -12.66 7.73 -26.81
N LEU A 85 -11.60 6.95 -26.53
CA LEU A 85 -10.21 7.42 -26.54
C LEU A 85 -9.84 7.95 -27.93
N LYS A 86 -9.65 9.27 -28.06
CA LYS A 86 -9.04 9.89 -29.25
C LYS A 86 -7.57 10.11 -28.96
N LEU A 87 -6.68 9.27 -29.48
CA LEU A 87 -5.24 9.43 -29.31
C LEU A 87 -4.77 10.73 -29.99
N ASN A 88 -4.24 11.66 -29.21
CA ASN A 88 -3.57 12.89 -29.66
C ASN A 88 -2.23 12.99 -28.93
N PHE A 89 -1.19 13.55 -29.57
CA PHE A 89 0.12 13.78 -28.98
C PHE A 89 0.05 14.54 -27.64
N SER A 90 -0.89 15.47 -27.49
CA SER A 90 -1.11 16.17 -26.21
C SER A 90 -1.49 15.26 -25.05
N ILE A 91 -2.22 14.17 -25.31
CA ILE A 91 -2.58 13.16 -24.30
C ILE A 91 -1.37 12.32 -23.93
N ILE A 92 -0.51 12.01 -24.91
CA ILE A 92 0.74 11.29 -24.68
C ILE A 92 1.67 12.15 -23.79
N ASP A 93 1.85 13.43 -24.13
CA ASP A 93 2.68 14.35 -23.35
C ASP A 93 2.15 14.53 -21.92
N ALA A 94 0.83 14.66 -21.75
CA ALA A 94 0.20 14.72 -20.44
C ALA A 94 0.42 13.43 -19.63
N GLY A 95 0.34 12.26 -20.29
CA GLY A 95 0.62 10.97 -19.69
C GLY A 95 2.07 10.83 -19.22
N ILE A 96 3.03 11.27 -20.04
CA ILE A 96 4.47 11.27 -19.71
C ILE A 96 4.72 12.19 -18.50
N MET A 97 4.18 13.41 -18.50
CA MET A 97 4.36 14.36 -17.41
C MET A 97 3.76 13.84 -16.09
N ASN A 98 2.55 13.29 -16.13
CA ASN A 98 1.93 12.68 -14.95
C ASN A 98 2.75 11.48 -14.45
N GLY A 99 3.33 10.68 -15.36
CA GLY A 99 4.28 9.62 -15.01
C GLY A 99 5.50 10.13 -14.26
N PHE A 100 6.14 11.21 -14.75
CA PHE A 100 7.27 11.85 -14.07
C PHE A 100 6.89 12.41 -12.71
N GLU A 101 5.74 13.07 -12.59
CA GLU A 101 5.26 13.60 -11.31
C GLU A 101 5.08 12.48 -10.28
N ILE A 102 4.44 11.38 -10.67
CA ILE A 102 4.22 10.22 -9.79
C ILE A 102 5.55 9.58 -9.38
N LEU A 103 6.47 9.39 -10.34
CA LEU A 103 7.78 8.81 -10.08
C LEU A 103 8.62 9.69 -9.16
N CYS A 104 8.61 11.00 -9.39
CA CYS A 104 9.33 11.98 -8.57
C CYS A 104 8.76 12.03 -7.15
N LYS A 105 7.43 12.05 -6.99
CA LYS A 105 6.80 11.95 -5.67
C LYS A 105 7.18 10.65 -4.96
N LEU A 106 7.08 9.51 -5.63
CA LEU A 106 7.43 8.20 -5.07
C LEU A 106 8.89 8.18 -4.58
N GLY A 107 9.84 8.53 -5.44
CA GLY A 107 11.26 8.57 -5.09
C GLY A 107 11.59 9.61 -4.01
N GLY A 108 11.00 10.81 -4.09
CA GLY A 108 11.20 11.87 -3.13
C GLY A 108 10.72 11.51 -1.72
N TYR A 109 9.55 10.85 -1.61
CA TYR A 109 9.07 10.36 -0.31
C TYR A 109 9.93 9.22 0.23
N ILE A 110 10.39 8.29 -0.60
CA ILE A 110 11.30 7.21 -0.15
C ILE A 110 12.60 7.82 0.39
N MET A 111 13.19 8.78 -0.34
CA MET A 111 14.42 9.47 0.07
C MET A 111 14.23 10.23 1.38
N LEU A 112 13.15 11.02 1.50
CA LEU A 112 12.84 11.77 2.71
C LEU A 112 12.71 10.86 3.93
N PHE A 113 11.94 9.78 3.82
CA PHE A 113 11.74 8.85 4.93
C PHE A 113 13.01 8.03 5.25
N SER A 114 13.87 7.77 4.26
CA SER A 114 15.18 7.13 4.49
C SER A 114 16.11 8.05 5.29
N ILE A 115 16.17 9.34 4.95
CA ILE A 115 16.93 10.35 5.73
C ILE A 115 16.39 10.43 7.16
N LEU A 116 15.07 10.49 7.34
CA LEU A 116 14.45 10.51 8.67
C LEU A 116 14.79 9.25 9.48
N LEU A 117 14.83 8.08 8.84
CA LEU A 117 15.22 6.83 9.49
C LEU A 117 16.68 6.88 9.98
N GLU A 118 17.60 7.41 9.16
CA GLU A 118 19.00 7.60 9.57
C GLU A 118 19.11 8.55 10.76
N GLN A 119 18.34 9.65 10.78
CA GLN A 119 18.32 10.57 11.92
C GLN A 119 17.82 9.87 13.19
N ILE A 120 16.71 9.14 13.12
CA ILE A 120 16.17 8.43 14.30
C ILE A 120 17.17 7.38 14.80
N THR A 121 17.81 6.65 13.90
CA THR A 121 18.82 5.64 14.25
C THR A 121 20.04 6.26 14.94
N PHE A 122 20.45 7.45 14.50
CA PHE A 122 21.56 8.18 15.12
C PHE A 122 21.23 8.67 16.54
N TYR A 123 20.03 9.23 16.75
CA TYR A 123 19.64 9.82 18.03
C TYR A 123 19.05 8.82 19.04
N VAL A 124 18.53 7.68 18.58
CA VAL A 124 17.90 6.65 19.43
C VAL A 124 18.73 5.36 19.37
N PRO A 125 19.80 5.24 20.20
CA PRO A 125 20.68 4.07 20.17
C PRO A 125 20.04 2.82 20.80
N GLN A 126 18.95 2.97 21.55
CA GLN A 126 18.26 1.87 22.20
C GLN A 126 17.33 1.16 21.22
N LYS A 127 17.72 -0.05 20.77
CA LYS A 127 16.96 -0.88 19.82
C LYS A 127 15.48 -1.05 20.19
N LEU A 128 15.16 -1.24 21.47
CA LEU A 128 13.77 -1.46 21.93
C LEU A 128 12.85 -0.26 21.61
N LEU A 129 13.39 0.96 21.67
CA LEU A 129 12.68 2.18 21.32
C LEU A 129 12.79 2.51 19.83
N GLN A 130 13.92 2.18 19.22
CA GLN A 130 14.23 2.48 17.82
C GLN A 130 13.37 1.66 16.85
N LEU A 131 13.26 0.33 17.04
CA LEU A 131 12.55 -0.57 16.13
C LEU A 131 11.09 -0.17 15.88
N PRO A 132 10.24 0.08 16.90
CA PRO A 132 8.85 0.48 16.66
C PRO A 132 8.72 1.86 15.99
N LEU A 133 9.75 2.71 16.08
CA LEU A 133 9.78 4.01 15.39
C LEU A 133 10.23 3.86 13.94
N CYS A 134 11.25 3.04 13.67
CA CYS A 134 11.86 2.92 12.35
C CYS A 134 11.09 2.00 11.40
N ILE A 135 10.66 0.82 11.86
CA ILE A 135 9.99 -0.19 11.04
C ILE A 135 8.80 0.37 10.25
N PRO A 136 7.87 1.16 10.83
CA PRO A 136 6.71 1.64 10.10
C PRO A 136 7.01 2.83 9.18
N LEU A 137 8.21 3.43 9.20
CA LEU A 137 8.49 4.64 8.41
C LEU A 137 8.43 4.37 6.91
N GLU A 138 9.17 3.38 6.47
CA GLU A 138 9.34 3.06 5.06
C GLU A 138 9.44 1.54 4.94
N VAL A 139 8.67 0.97 4.01
CA VAL A 139 8.44 -0.48 3.98
C VAL A 139 9.71 -1.25 3.63
N THR A 140 10.53 -0.77 2.70
CA THR A 140 11.74 -1.50 2.30
C THR A 140 12.76 -1.56 3.44
N ASN A 141 13.03 -0.44 4.10
CA ASN A 141 13.93 -0.39 5.25
C ASN A 141 13.36 -1.14 6.45
N GLY A 142 12.04 -1.06 6.69
CA GLY A 142 11.39 -1.79 7.76
C GLY A 142 11.47 -3.30 7.56
N ILE A 143 11.24 -3.81 6.35
CA ILE A 143 11.41 -5.24 6.02
C ILE A 143 12.86 -5.67 6.27
N ARG A 144 13.84 -4.89 5.80
CA ARG A 144 15.26 -5.18 6.04
C ARG A 144 15.56 -5.26 7.55
N GLN A 145 15.09 -4.29 8.33
CA GLN A 145 15.29 -4.29 9.78
C GLN A 145 14.66 -5.51 10.46
N ILE A 146 13.43 -5.90 10.09
CA ILE A 146 12.80 -7.10 10.66
C ILE A 146 13.63 -8.35 10.33
N SER A 147 14.10 -8.49 9.07
CA SER A 147 14.88 -9.65 8.62
C SER A 147 16.29 -9.75 9.25
N GLU A 148 16.84 -8.62 9.70
CA GLU A 148 18.13 -8.56 10.40
C GLU A 148 18.01 -8.86 11.90
N GLU A 149 16.81 -8.71 12.46
CA GLU A 149 16.55 -9.07 13.85
C GLU A 149 16.34 -10.58 13.99
N ALA A 150 16.80 -11.15 15.12
CA ALA A 150 16.75 -12.60 15.36
C ALA A 150 15.36 -13.08 15.86
N PHE A 151 14.30 -12.68 15.15
CA PHE A 151 12.94 -13.17 15.43
C PHE A 151 12.74 -14.61 14.95
N SER A 152 11.66 -15.26 15.41
CA SER A 152 11.28 -16.55 14.83
C SER A 152 10.81 -16.34 13.38
N PRO A 153 11.08 -17.28 12.45
CA PRO A 153 10.69 -17.14 11.04
C PRO A 153 9.20 -16.88 10.84
N GLN A 154 8.36 -17.48 11.68
CA GLN A 154 6.92 -17.27 11.71
C GLN A 154 6.53 -15.83 12.07
N LEU A 155 7.20 -15.25 13.08
CA LEU A 155 6.94 -13.88 13.50
C LEU A 155 7.48 -12.87 12.47
N ASP A 156 8.68 -13.11 11.94
CA ASP A 156 9.29 -12.30 10.89
C ASP A 156 8.37 -12.21 9.67
N TYR A 157 7.90 -13.37 9.16
CA TYR A 157 6.93 -13.44 8.08
C TYR A 157 5.66 -12.64 8.37
N ALA A 158 5.04 -12.84 9.55
CA ALA A 158 3.82 -12.13 9.93
C ALA A 158 4.02 -10.60 10.01
N LEU A 159 5.16 -10.14 10.55
CA LEU A 159 5.50 -8.72 10.65
C LEU A 159 5.75 -8.10 9.27
N ILE A 160 6.48 -8.78 8.39
CA ILE A 160 6.71 -8.35 7.01
C ILE A 160 5.39 -8.20 6.25
N LEU A 161 4.48 -9.18 6.36
CA LEU A 161 3.17 -9.10 5.69
C LEU A 161 2.31 -7.97 6.26
N SER A 162 2.30 -7.79 7.58
CA SER A 162 1.60 -6.69 8.26
C SER A 162 2.10 -5.33 7.78
N LEU A 163 3.43 -5.12 7.77
CA LEU A 163 4.05 -3.88 7.30
C LEU A 163 3.74 -3.62 5.82
N THR A 164 3.80 -4.65 4.99
CA THR A 164 3.50 -4.57 3.55
C THR A 164 2.03 -4.20 3.31
N ALA A 165 1.10 -4.81 4.06
CA ALA A 165 -0.33 -4.49 4.01
C ALA A 165 -0.65 -3.10 4.59
N PHE A 166 0.13 -2.59 5.55
CA PHE A 166 0.02 -1.22 6.03
C PHE A 166 0.52 -0.21 4.99
N GLY A 167 1.68 -0.47 4.37
CA GLY A 167 2.32 0.40 3.38
C GLY A 167 3.24 1.49 3.96
N GLY A 168 3.44 1.50 5.27
CA GLY A 168 4.30 2.46 5.98
C GLY A 168 3.78 3.90 6.02
N LEU A 169 4.42 4.73 6.85
CA LEU A 169 4.15 6.16 6.96
C LEU A 169 4.55 6.90 5.67
N CYS A 170 5.60 6.43 4.99
CA CYS A 170 5.99 6.88 3.67
C CYS A 170 4.85 6.68 2.66
N GLY A 171 4.27 5.48 2.60
CA GLY A 171 3.12 5.19 1.72
C GLY A 171 1.87 6.00 2.10
N PHE A 172 1.64 6.26 3.39
CA PHE A 172 0.58 7.15 3.84
C PHE A 172 0.77 8.59 3.33
N ALA A 173 1.98 9.16 3.49
CA ALA A 173 2.30 10.50 3.02
C ALA A 173 2.23 10.62 1.49
N GLN A 174 2.73 9.60 0.76
CA GLN A 174 2.58 9.50 -0.69
C GLN A 174 1.10 9.53 -1.08
N THR A 175 0.27 8.72 -0.42
CA THR A 175 -1.17 8.65 -0.71
C THR A 175 -1.84 9.98 -0.48
N TYR A 176 -1.57 10.62 0.66
CA TYR A 176 -2.09 11.95 0.98
C TYR A 176 -1.76 12.97 -0.12
N SER A 177 -0.50 13.00 -0.57
CA SER A 177 -0.07 13.92 -1.64
C SER A 177 -0.77 13.72 -2.98
N MET A 178 -1.31 12.51 -3.23
CA MET A 178 -2.01 12.16 -4.47
C MET A 178 -3.50 12.45 -4.42
N VAL A 179 -4.09 12.56 -3.23
CA VAL A 179 -5.56 12.74 -3.03
C VAL A 179 -5.92 14.05 -2.34
N ALA A 180 -4.94 14.90 -2.06
CA ALA A 180 -5.12 16.15 -1.31
C ALA A 180 -6.17 17.07 -1.96
N CYS A 181 -6.21 17.13 -3.29
CA CYS A 181 -7.16 17.98 -4.03
C CYS A 181 -8.61 17.49 -3.89
N GLN A 182 -8.83 16.18 -3.78
CA GLN A 182 -10.15 15.56 -3.78
C GLN A 182 -10.77 15.46 -2.38
N LYS A 183 -10.09 15.92 -1.31
CA LYS A 183 -10.60 15.89 0.08
C LYS A 183 -11.18 14.51 0.47
N LEU A 184 -10.48 13.44 0.09
CA LEU A 184 -10.80 12.08 0.53
C LEU A 184 -10.37 11.88 1.99
N SER A 185 -11.11 11.05 2.73
CA SER A 185 -10.88 10.88 4.18
C SER A 185 -9.65 10.02 4.47
N MET A 186 -8.51 10.65 4.77
CA MET A 186 -7.31 9.93 5.19
C MET A 186 -7.47 9.17 6.52
N LYS A 187 -8.40 9.60 7.38
CA LYS A 187 -8.73 8.86 8.61
C LYS A 187 -9.33 7.50 8.28
N TYR A 188 -10.26 7.46 7.32
CA TYR A 188 -10.85 6.21 6.84
C TYR A 188 -9.80 5.33 6.16
N TYR A 189 -8.96 5.91 5.30
CA TYR A 189 -7.81 5.20 4.70
C TYR A 189 -6.95 4.52 5.77
N LEU A 190 -6.52 5.29 6.77
CA LEU A 190 -5.64 4.77 7.83
C LEU A 190 -6.30 3.61 8.59
N LEU A 191 -7.58 3.75 8.93
CA LEU A 191 -8.34 2.70 9.61
C LEU A 191 -8.37 1.41 8.78
N VAL A 192 -8.70 1.50 7.48
CA VAL A 192 -8.73 0.36 6.57
C VAL A 192 -7.35 -0.29 6.47
N ARG A 193 -6.27 0.50 6.33
CA ARG A 193 -4.90 -0.04 6.24
C ARG A 193 -4.46 -0.74 7.52
N ILE A 194 -4.81 -0.20 8.69
CA ILE A 194 -4.53 -0.86 9.98
C ILE A 194 -5.31 -2.16 10.10
N SER A 195 -6.59 -2.18 9.72
CA SER A 195 -7.40 -3.42 9.74
C SER A 195 -6.83 -4.49 8.79
N LEU A 196 -6.39 -4.10 7.60
CA LEU A 196 -5.77 -5.01 6.65
C LEU A 196 -4.39 -5.50 7.12
N ALA A 197 -3.58 -4.63 7.73
CA ALA A 197 -2.30 -4.99 8.33
C ALA A 197 -2.48 -6.02 9.46
N PHE A 198 -3.44 -5.78 10.34
CA PHE A 198 -3.79 -6.72 11.41
C PHE A 198 -4.28 -8.06 10.85
N CYS A 199 -5.12 -8.05 9.83
CA CYS A 199 -5.56 -9.27 9.15
C CYS A 199 -4.39 -10.03 8.51
N ALA A 200 -3.48 -9.33 7.83
CA ALA A 200 -2.30 -9.91 7.22
C ALA A 200 -1.34 -10.51 8.26
N PHE A 201 -1.17 -9.86 9.41
CA PHE A 201 -0.40 -10.40 10.53
C PHE A 201 -0.97 -11.74 11.01
N LEU A 202 -2.28 -11.79 11.30
CA LEU A 202 -2.93 -13.00 11.80
C LEU A 202 -2.85 -14.14 10.78
N LEU A 203 -3.20 -13.87 9.52
CA LEU A 203 -3.13 -14.88 8.47
C LEU A 203 -1.71 -15.35 8.21
N GLY A 204 -0.73 -14.43 8.18
CA GLY A 204 0.69 -14.74 8.04
C GLY A 204 1.18 -15.66 9.15
N TYR A 205 0.86 -15.31 10.40
CA TYR A 205 1.24 -16.10 11.56
C TYR A 205 0.60 -17.50 11.55
N MET A 206 -0.66 -17.63 11.13
CA MET A 206 -1.37 -18.92 11.11
C MET A 206 -0.99 -19.82 9.93
N ILE A 207 -0.71 -19.25 8.76
CA ILE A 207 -0.46 -20.02 7.52
C ILE A 207 1.01 -20.43 7.39
N TYR A 208 1.93 -19.70 8.03
CA TYR A 208 3.34 -20.05 7.97
C TYR A 208 3.54 -21.51 8.44
N PRO A 209 4.19 -22.37 7.63
CA PRO A 209 4.39 -23.76 8.01
C PRO A 209 5.23 -23.80 9.29
N ALA A 210 4.64 -24.31 10.37
CA ALA A 210 5.38 -24.61 11.59
C ALA A 210 6.42 -25.69 11.22
N GLY A 211 7.70 -25.31 11.26
CA GLY A 211 8.81 -26.24 11.09
C GLY A 211 8.86 -27.29 12.18
#